data_AF-A0A838DRF2-F1
#
_entry.id   AF-A0A838DRF2-F1
#
_cell.length_a   1.000
_cell.length_b   1.000
_cell.length_c   1.000
_cell.angle_alpha   90.00
_cell.angle_beta   90.00
_cell.angle_gamma   90.00
#
_symmetry.space_group_name_H-M   'P 1'
#
loop_
_entity.id
_entity.type
_entity.pdbx_description
1 polymer ?
#
loop_
_entity_poly.entity_id
_entity_poly.type
_entity_poly.pdbx_seq_one_letter_code
_entity_poly.pdbx_strand_id
1 'polypeptide(L)'
;MRTTSSPPMTKIWFALIAIGLLVALAACGSTTDTGSGSAPTATANTSTSAPTATQGNGSGGKYGNGGVTPTAATGSTPTAATSANTVGVSNFTFSPGALTVHVGDKVTWTNNDSVAHTVTSDNGKFDSSTLAPGASFSFKFTKAGTYDYHCNIHTSMHGSIIVQ
;
A
#
# COMPACT_ATOMS: atom_id res chain seq x y z
N MET A 1 -2.84 52.22 35.49
CA MET A 1 -3.18 51.10 34.61
C MET A 1 -1.87 50.50 34.11
N ARG A 2 -1.45 49.35 34.68
CA ARG A 2 -0.23 48.64 34.30
C ARG A 2 -0.63 47.41 33.50
N THR A 3 -0.18 47.33 32.26
CA THR A 3 -0.16 46.08 31.48
C THR A 3 1.27 45.89 30.99
N THR A 4 1.91 44.85 31.50
CA THR A 4 3.30 44.45 31.32
C THR A 4 3.52 43.83 29.94
N SER A 5 4.54 44.28 29.22
CA SER A 5 5.02 43.66 27.98
C SER A 5 5.88 42.42 28.28
N SER A 6 5.57 41.30 27.63
CA SER A 6 6.43 40.11 27.65
C SER A 6 7.47 40.16 26.52
N PRO A 7 8.77 39.86 26.77
CA PRO A 7 9.74 39.66 25.70
C PRO A 7 9.71 38.20 25.17
N PRO A 8 10.09 37.95 23.90
CA PRO A 8 10.16 36.60 23.34
C PRO A 8 11.41 35.83 23.83
N MET A 9 11.21 34.57 24.21
CA MET A 9 12.27 33.64 24.62
C MET A 9 13.05 33.09 23.41
N THR A 10 14.25 33.59 23.17
CA THR A 10 15.28 32.91 22.37
C THR A 10 15.97 31.84 23.22
N LYS A 11 15.76 30.56 22.90
CA LYS A 11 16.52 29.43 23.48
C LYS A 11 17.41 28.80 22.42
N ILE A 12 18.58 29.40 22.26
CA ILE A 12 19.75 28.81 21.60
C ILE A 12 20.32 27.76 22.56
N TRP A 13 20.30 26.48 22.15
CA TRP A 13 21.07 25.43 22.82
C TRP A 13 22.20 25.01 21.88
N PHE A 14 23.37 25.60 22.09
CA PHE A 14 24.64 24.99 21.68
C PHE A 14 25.25 24.32 22.90
N ALA A 15 25.38 22.99 22.85
CA ALA A 15 26.27 22.26 23.74
C ALA A 15 26.98 21.18 22.92
N LEU A 16 28.29 21.36 22.83
CA LEU A 16 29.27 20.53 22.17
C LEU A 16 29.33 19.14 22.84
N ILE A 17 29.32 18.06 22.05
CA ILE A 17 29.81 16.75 22.49
C ILE A 17 30.85 16.24 21.50
N ALA A 18 31.89 15.66 22.09
CA ALA A 18 33.24 15.53 21.61
C ALA A 18 33.52 14.39 20.61
N ILE A 19 34.48 14.67 19.73
CA ILE A 19 35.64 13.86 19.32
C ILE A 19 35.57 12.34 19.60
N GLY A 20 35.40 11.58 18.51
CA GLY A 20 36.42 10.65 17.99
C GLY A 20 36.59 9.28 18.66
N LEU A 21 36.35 8.21 17.89
CA LEU A 21 37.34 7.14 17.74
C LEU A 21 37.19 6.39 16.41
N LEU A 22 38.31 6.33 15.71
CA LEU A 22 38.63 5.53 14.54
C LEU A 22 38.61 4.03 14.90
N VAL A 23 37.87 3.20 14.17
CA VAL A 23 38.23 1.78 13.99
C VAL A 23 38.11 1.44 12.51
N ALA A 24 39.28 1.31 11.90
CA ALA A 24 39.45 0.78 10.56
C ALA A 24 39.52 -0.77 10.63
N LEU A 25 38.84 -1.37 9.66
CA LEU A 25 39.26 -2.53 8.88
C LEU A 25 39.53 -3.87 9.62
N ALA A 26 38.57 -4.78 9.47
CA ALA A 26 38.87 -6.19 9.24
C ALA A 26 37.89 -6.74 8.21
N ALA A 27 38.30 -6.72 6.94
CA ALA A 27 37.73 -7.56 5.91
C ALA A 27 38.26 -8.99 6.11
N CYS A 28 37.37 -9.96 6.25
CA CYS A 28 37.70 -11.35 6.00
C CYS A 28 36.50 -12.06 5.35
N GLY A 29 36.81 -12.86 4.33
CA GLY A 29 36.08 -14.08 4.01
C GLY A 29 34.81 -13.94 3.18
N SER A 30 34.99 -13.91 1.86
CA SER A 30 33.99 -14.29 0.86
C SER A 30 33.44 -15.70 1.08
N THR A 31 32.15 -15.80 1.40
CA THR A 31 31.37 -17.05 1.34
C THR A 31 30.99 -17.33 -0.11
N THR A 32 31.62 -18.34 -0.70
CA THR A 32 31.13 -19.00 -1.92
C THR A 32 29.93 -19.87 -1.59
N ASP A 33 28.72 -19.31 -1.63
CA ASP A 33 27.50 -20.10 -1.77
C ASP A 33 27.20 -20.28 -3.26
N THR A 34 27.58 -21.46 -3.77
CA THR A 34 27.25 -21.89 -5.13
C THR A 34 25.83 -22.46 -5.11
N GLY A 35 24.85 -21.57 -4.99
CA GLY A 35 23.44 -21.88 -5.13
C GLY A 35 23.00 -21.64 -6.57
N SER A 36 23.10 -22.66 -7.42
CA SER A 36 22.50 -22.65 -8.76
C SER A 36 20.97 -22.60 -8.65
N GLY A 37 20.43 -21.38 -8.66
CA GLY A 37 19.01 -21.12 -8.91
C GLY A 37 18.71 -21.27 -10.40
N SER A 38 18.03 -22.35 -10.76
CA SER A 38 17.34 -22.44 -12.05
C SER A 38 16.22 -21.40 -12.09
N ALA A 39 16.20 -20.66 -13.21
CA ALA A 39 15.30 -19.56 -13.52
C ALA A 39 13.81 -19.90 -13.34
N PRO A 40 12.97 -18.95 -12.90
CA PRO A 40 11.53 -19.03 -13.16
C PRO A 40 11.25 -18.65 -14.61
N THR A 41 10.78 -19.63 -15.37
CA THR A 41 10.20 -19.48 -16.70
C THR A 41 9.00 -18.53 -16.63
N ALA A 42 9.11 -17.35 -17.23
CA ALA A 42 7.96 -16.60 -17.68
C ALA A 42 7.41 -17.25 -18.95
N THR A 43 6.18 -17.76 -18.96
CA THR A 43 5.33 -17.86 -20.16
C THR A 43 3.86 -18.14 -19.79
N ALA A 44 3.00 -17.27 -20.34
CA ALA A 44 1.56 -17.42 -20.61
C ALA A 44 0.57 -17.44 -19.44
N ASN A 45 0.06 -16.25 -19.11
CA ASN A 45 -1.29 -16.12 -18.55
C ASN A 45 -2.27 -16.19 -19.73
N THR A 46 -2.88 -17.35 -19.95
CA THR A 46 -3.96 -17.55 -20.92
C THR A 46 -5.19 -16.74 -20.50
N SER A 47 -5.59 -15.81 -21.35
CA SER A 47 -6.88 -15.14 -21.30
C SER A 47 -8.00 -16.18 -21.52
N THR A 48 -8.77 -16.48 -20.48
CA THR A 48 -10.00 -17.27 -20.61
C THR A 48 -11.17 -16.30 -20.73
N SER A 49 -11.70 -16.20 -21.95
CA SER A 49 -12.95 -15.51 -22.26
C SER A 49 -14.10 -16.02 -21.37
N ALA A 50 -14.87 -15.08 -20.82
CA ALA A 50 -16.10 -15.35 -20.09
C ALA A 50 -17.12 -16.12 -20.97
N PRO A 51 -17.86 -17.09 -20.42
CA PRO A 51 -18.96 -17.71 -21.15
C PRO A 51 -20.12 -16.73 -21.29
N THR A 52 -20.53 -16.50 -22.53
CA THR A 52 -21.79 -15.85 -22.89
C THR A 52 -22.94 -16.74 -22.43
N ALA A 53 -23.79 -16.23 -21.54
CA ALA A 53 -25.03 -16.89 -21.15
C ALA A 53 -26.08 -16.71 -22.26
N THR A 54 -26.27 -17.75 -23.07
CA THR A 54 -27.39 -17.87 -24.01
C THR A 54 -28.64 -18.29 -23.23
N GLN A 55 -29.68 -17.43 -23.25
CA GLN A 55 -31.02 -17.79 -22.77
C GLN A 55 -31.70 -18.75 -23.74
N GLY A 56 -32.19 -19.88 -23.23
CA GLY A 56 -33.06 -20.82 -23.94
C GLY A 56 -34.34 -21.08 -23.14
N ASN A 57 -35.47 -20.62 -23.67
CA ASN A 57 -36.81 -20.94 -23.19
C ASN A 57 -37.35 -22.16 -23.95
N GLY A 58 -37.84 -23.17 -23.24
CA GLY A 58 -38.41 -24.39 -23.81
C GLY A 58 -39.37 -25.06 -22.82
N SER A 59 -40.66 -24.96 -23.12
CA SER A 59 -41.80 -25.46 -22.36
C SER A 59 -42.06 -26.96 -22.63
N GLY A 60 -42.51 -27.70 -21.60
CA GLY A 60 -43.33 -28.91 -21.81
C GLY A 60 -43.18 -30.04 -20.80
N GLY A 61 -44.31 -30.47 -20.22
CA GLY A 61 -44.52 -31.87 -19.82
C GLY A 61 -44.63 -32.15 -18.32
N LYS A 62 -45.74 -32.78 -17.92
CA LYS A 62 -46.20 -33.03 -16.55
C LYS A 62 -45.87 -34.46 -16.06
N TYR A 63 -46.21 -34.69 -14.78
CA TYR A 63 -46.39 -35.93 -14.00
C TYR A 63 -45.20 -36.40 -13.14
N GLY A 64 -45.43 -36.45 -11.81
CA GLY A 64 -44.57 -37.18 -10.87
C GLY A 64 -44.55 -36.60 -9.46
N ASN A 65 -45.51 -36.99 -8.62
CA ASN A 65 -45.57 -36.65 -7.20
C ASN A 65 -44.58 -37.54 -6.42
N GLY A 66 -43.49 -36.96 -5.91
CA GLY A 66 -42.52 -37.65 -5.05
C GLY A 66 -41.86 -36.64 -4.13
N GLY A 67 -42.19 -36.72 -2.84
CA GLY A 67 -41.65 -35.83 -1.82
C GLY A 67 -40.14 -35.98 -1.69
N VAL A 68 -39.42 -34.93 -2.03
CA VAL A 68 -38.02 -34.72 -1.63
C VAL A 68 -37.99 -33.51 -0.71
N THR A 69 -37.52 -33.76 0.51
CA THR A 69 -37.19 -32.74 1.51
C THR A 69 -36.25 -31.71 0.87
N PRO A 70 -36.51 -30.39 0.97
CA PRO A 70 -35.59 -29.40 0.44
C PRO A 70 -34.32 -29.40 1.30
N THR A 71 -33.28 -30.07 0.84
CA THR A 71 -31.91 -29.83 1.32
C THR A 71 -31.57 -28.40 0.94
N ALA A 72 -31.50 -27.53 1.95
CA ALA A 72 -31.06 -26.15 1.79
C ALA A 72 -29.66 -26.18 1.15
N ALA A 73 -29.59 -25.76 -0.11
CA ALA A 73 -28.34 -25.49 -0.77
C ALA A 73 -27.70 -24.31 -0.04
N THR A 74 -26.62 -24.59 0.71
CA THR A 74 -25.76 -23.56 1.28
C THR A 74 -25.15 -22.79 0.12
N GLY A 75 -25.77 -21.67 -0.23
CA GLY A 75 -25.24 -20.73 -1.21
C GLY A 75 -23.84 -20.33 -0.78
N SER A 76 -22.85 -20.65 -1.60
CA SER A 76 -21.52 -20.07 -1.47
C SER A 76 -21.66 -18.59 -1.81
N THR A 77 -21.84 -17.75 -0.80
CA THR A 77 -21.77 -16.31 -0.95
C THR A 77 -20.42 -15.99 -1.61
N PRO A 78 -20.38 -15.31 -2.77
CA PRO A 78 -19.13 -14.82 -3.31
C PRO A 78 -18.55 -13.89 -2.25
N THR A 79 -17.43 -14.28 -1.62
CA THR A 79 -16.65 -13.35 -0.82
C THR A 79 -16.20 -12.26 -1.76
N ALA A 80 -16.88 -11.10 -1.70
CA ALA A 80 -16.46 -9.91 -2.42
C ALA A 80 -14.99 -9.69 -2.07
N ALA A 81 -14.12 -9.67 -3.09
CA ALA A 81 -12.72 -9.37 -2.91
C ALA A 81 -12.64 -7.99 -2.27
N THR A 82 -12.24 -7.92 -1.00
CA THR A 82 -11.92 -6.66 -0.33
C THR A 82 -10.88 -5.98 -1.19
N SER A 83 -11.22 -4.84 -1.81
CA SER A 83 -10.26 -4.00 -2.51
C SER A 83 -9.09 -3.76 -1.56
N ALA A 84 -7.89 -4.19 -1.95
CA ALA A 84 -6.72 -4.04 -1.09
C ALA A 84 -6.45 -2.55 -0.86
N ASN A 85 -6.23 -2.15 0.38
CA ASN A 85 -5.88 -0.78 0.76
C ASN A 85 -4.40 -0.51 0.41
N THR A 86 -4.10 -0.54 -0.89
CA THR A 86 -2.73 -0.51 -1.42
C THR A 86 -2.58 0.58 -2.47
N VAL A 87 -1.41 1.21 -2.48
CA VAL A 87 -1.00 2.18 -3.50
C VAL A 87 0.34 1.73 -4.10
N GLY A 88 0.39 1.50 -5.41
CA GLY A 88 1.63 1.26 -6.13
C GLY A 88 2.33 2.59 -6.47
N VAL A 89 3.66 2.60 -6.40
CA VAL A 89 4.49 3.66 -6.96
C VAL A 89 5.15 3.11 -8.21
N SER A 90 4.85 3.69 -9.38
CA SER A 90 5.39 3.25 -10.67
C SER A 90 5.28 4.37 -11.69
N ASN A 91 6.21 4.44 -12.65
CA ASN A 91 6.22 5.47 -13.69
C ASN A 91 6.13 6.89 -13.09
N PHE A 92 6.86 7.14 -12.00
CA PHE A 92 6.81 8.42 -11.29
C PHE A 92 5.37 8.87 -10.95
N THR A 93 4.51 7.93 -10.52
CA THR A 93 3.12 8.19 -10.15
C THR A 93 2.67 7.29 -9.00
N PHE A 94 1.78 7.80 -8.15
CA PHE A 94 1.03 7.01 -7.18
C PHE A 94 -0.25 6.45 -7.81
N SER A 95 -0.47 5.14 -7.73
CA SER A 95 -1.63 4.47 -8.32
C SER A 95 -2.34 3.56 -7.30
N PRO A 96 -3.64 3.77 -7.01
CA PRO A 96 -4.46 4.88 -7.52
C PRO A 96 -3.96 6.23 -6.98
N GLY A 97 -4.19 7.31 -7.72
CA GLY A 97 -3.84 8.67 -7.28
C GLY A 97 -4.69 9.16 -6.11
N ALA A 98 -5.90 8.62 -5.94
CA ALA A 98 -6.73 8.81 -4.77
C ALA A 98 -7.28 7.45 -4.30
N LEU A 99 -7.16 7.17 -3.01
CA LEU A 99 -7.67 5.94 -2.39
C LEU A 99 -8.63 6.28 -1.25
N THR A 100 -9.83 5.71 -1.27
CA THR A 100 -10.79 5.84 -0.17
C THR A 100 -10.71 4.62 0.73
N VAL A 101 -10.60 4.83 2.04
CA VAL A 101 -10.50 3.78 3.07
C VAL A 101 -11.36 4.14 4.28
N HIS A 102 -11.57 3.17 5.17
CA HIS A 102 -12.34 3.41 6.40
C HIS A 102 -11.45 3.90 7.54
N VAL A 103 -12.03 4.61 8.50
CA VAL A 103 -11.35 4.87 9.79
C VAL A 103 -10.90 3.55 10.43
N GLY A 104 -9.61 3.47 10.76
CA GLY A 104 -8.98 2.29 11.33
C GLY A 104 -8.19 1.47 10.31
N ASP A 105 -8.32 1.75 9.03
CA ASP A 105 -7.62 1.01 7.99
C ASP A 105 -6.11 1.31 7.95
N LYS A 106 -5.35 0.31 7.51
CA LYS A 106 -3.95 0.47 7.13
C LYS A 106 -3.87 0.58 5.62
N VAL A 107 -3.15 1.59 5.12
CA VAL A 107 -2.75 1.69 3.72
C VAL A 107 -1.30 1.30 3.57
N THR A 108 -1.00 0.52 2.53
CA THR A 108 0.36 0.11 2.17
C THR A 108 0.76 0.71 0.82
N TRP A 109 1.88 1.41 0.79
CA TRP A 109 2.53 1.85 -0.44
C TRP A 109 3.65 0.89 -0.78
N THR A 110 3.75 0.51 -2.05
CA THR A 110 4.84 -0.34 -2.55
C THR A 110 5.53 0.34 -3.72
N ASN A 111 6.85 0.50 -3.62
CA ASN A 111 7.63 1.04 -4.72
C ASN A 111 7.90 -0.05 -5.75
N ASN A 112 7.14 -0.04 -6.85
CA ASN A 112 7.31 -0.93 -7.99
C ASN A 112 8.15 -0.28 -9.11
N ASP A 113 8.69 0.91 -8.86
CA ASP A 113 9.60 1.61 -9.77
C ASP A 113 11.04 1.14 -9.56
N SER A 114 11.91 1.47 -10.51
CA SER A 114 13.34 1.17 -10.48
C SER A 114 14.16 2.20 -9.69
N VAL A 115 13.55 3.33 -9.33
CA VAL A 115 14.18 4.43 -8.58
C VAL A 115 13.54 4.60 -7.21
N ALA A 116 14.26 5.23 -6.27
CA ALA A 116 13.75 5.49 -4.94
C ALA A 116 12.71 6.62 -4.94
N HIS A 117 11.71 6.49 -4.07
CA HIS A 117 10.65 7.48 -3.86
C HIS A 117 10.47 7.78 -2.38
N THR A 118 9.60 8.72 -2.03
CA THR A 118 9.08 8.89 -0.67
C THR A 118 7.56 8.95 -0.69
N VAL A 119 6.95 8.70 0.46
CA VAL A 119 5.53 8.90 0.73
C VAL A 119 5.45 9.86 1.91
N THR A 120 5.27 11.14 1.62
CA THR A 120 5.40 12.22 2.59
C THR A 120 4.10 13.02 2.63
N SER A 121 3.40 12.97 3.76
CA SER A 121 2.14 13.71 3.93
C SER A 121 2.39 15.22 4.01
N ASP A 122 1.49 16.01 3.40
CA ASP A 122 1.59 17.47 3.37
C ASP A 122 1.40 18.10 4.76
N ASN A 123 0.70 17.39 5.64
CA ASN A 123 0.40 17.81 7.02
C ASN A 123 1.33 17.18 8.07
N GLY A 124 2.41 16.50 7.64
CA GLY A 124 3.44 15.91 8.52
C GLY A 124 2.94 14.76 9.42
N LYS A 125 1.88 14.06 9.04
CA LYS A 125 1.33 12.91 9.78
C LYS A 125 2.05 11.59 9.49
N PHE A 126 2.60 11.44 8.29
CA PHE A 126 3.40 10.28 7.91
C PHE A 126 4.52 10.66 6.95
N ASP A 127 5.63 9.95 7.06
CA ASP A 127 6.77 10.04 6.17
C ASP A 127 7.44 8.65 6.09
N SER A 128 7.60 8.12 4.89
CA SER A 128 8.32 6.85 4.68
C SER A 128 9.83 6.99 4.83
N SER A 129 10.37 8.22 4.87
CA SER A 129 11.74 8.53 4.44
C SER A 129 11.98 7.97 3.03
N THR A 130 13.17 7.44 2.75
CA THR A 130 13.45 6.82 1.44
C THR A 130 12.78 5.44 1.33
N LEU A 131 11.92 5.30 0.31
CA LEU A 131 11.31 4.05 -0.10
C LEU A 131 12.07 3.47 -1.30
N ALA A 132 12.98 2.54 -1.05
CA ALA A 132 13.78 1.88 -2.09
C ALA A 132 12.94 1.04 -3.07
N PRO A 133 13.43 0.73 -4.28
CA PRO A 133 12.78 -0.21 -5.20
C PRO A 133 12.41 -1.53 -4.52
N GLY A 134 11.17 -1.99 -4.73
CA GLY A 134 10.60 -3.19 -4.12
C GLY A 134 10.21 -3.05 -2.64
N ALA A 135 10.58 -1.96 -1.97
CA ALA A 135 10.24 -1.76 -0.56
C ALA A 135 8.80 -1.28 -0.39
N SER A 136 8.26 -1.47 0.81
CA SER A 136 6.91 -1.04 1.17
C SER A 136 6.88 -0.23 2.46
N PHE A 137 5.96 0.73 2.52
CA PHE A 137 5.66 1.56 3.67
C PHE A 137 4.19 1.37 4.05
N SER A 138 3.82 1.48 5.33
CA SER A 138 2.43 1.36 5.74
C SER A 138 2.07 2.30 6.87
N PHE A 139 0.88 2.89 6.77
CA PHE A 139 0.36 3.82 7.77
C PHE A 139 -1.09 3.47 8.13
N LYS A 140 -1.45 3.57 9.42
CA LYS A 140 -2.81 3.33 9.90
C LYS A 140 -3.52 4.66 10.10
N PHE A 141 -4.65 4.84 9.43
CA PHE A 141 -5.47 6.03 9.54
C PHE A 141 -6.49 5.87 10.66
N THR A 142 -6.47 6.74 11.66
CA THR A 142 -7.34 6.64 12.85
C THR A 142 -8.31 7.80 12.99
N LYS A 143 -8.29 8.74 12.04
CA LYS A 143 -9.20 9.89 12.01
C LYS A 143 -9.72 10.04 10.58
N ALA A 144 -11.01 10.37 10.47
CA ALA A 144 -11.61 10.70 9.18
C ALA A 144 -11.01 12.01 8.65
N GLY A 145 -11.00 12.15 7.33
CA GLY A 145 -10.49 13.31 6.61
C GLY A 145 -9.70 12.95 5.36
N THR A 146 -9.27 13.98 4.64
CA THR A 146 -8.41 13.84 3.47
C THR A 146 -6.95 14.08 3.87
N TYR A 147 -6.08 13.20 3.38
CA TYR A 147 -4.64 13.22 3.63
C TYR A 147 -3.92 13.28 2.29
N ASP A 148 -3.59 14.49 1.86
CA ASP A 148 -2.75 14.72 0.68
C ASP A 148 -1.27 14.46 1.00
N TYR A 149 -0.56 13.94 0.02
CA TYR A 149 0.84 13.57 0.14
C TYR A 149 1.58 13.70 -1.20
N HIS A 150 2.89 13.76 -1.10
CA HIS A 150 3.79 13.88 -2.24
C HIS A 150 5.05 13.02 -2.08
N CYS A 151 5.83 12.95 -3.15
CA CYS A 151 7.21 12.47 -3.11
C CYS A 151 8.17 13.66 -2.99
N ASN A 152 9.08 13.64 -2.01
CA ASN A 152 10.09 14.69 -1.82
C ASN A 152 11.16 14.69 -2.92
N ILE A 153 11.47 13.52 -3.50
CA ILE A 153 12.51 13.36 -4.54
C ILE A 153 11.99 13.84 -5.90
N HIS A 154 10.75 13.49 -6.25
CA HIS A 154 10.10 13.79 -7.53
C HIS A 154 8.84 14.62 -7.26
N THR A 155 9.01 15.94 -7.21
CA THR A 155 7.99 16.87 -6.69
C THR A 155 6.71 16.98 -7.50
N SER A 156 6.64 16.37 -8.69
CA SER A 156 5.41 16.27 -9.49
C SER A 156 4.47 15.14 -9.05
N MET A 157 4.91 14.26 -8.14
CA MET A 157 4.13 13.11 -7.69
C MET A 157 3.24 13.50 -6.52
N HIS A 158 1.93 13.36 -6.70
CA HIS A 158 0.92 13.64 -5.68
C HIS A 158 -0.09 12.51 -5.58
N GLY A 159 -0.60 12.29 -4.37
CA GLY A 159 -1.72 11.41 -4.14
C GLY A 159 -2.54 11.84 -2.93
N SER A 160 -3.69 11.19 -2.74
CA SER A 160 -4.60 11.50 -1.64
C SER A 160 -5.19 10.23 -1.02
N ILE A 161 -5.26 10.18 0.31
CA ILE A 161 -6.03 9.18 1.05
C ILE A 161 -7.26 9.85 1.65
N ILE A 162 -8.45 9.36 1.28
CA ILE A 162 -9.72 9.82 1.81
C ILE A 162 -10.18 8.81 2.86
N VAL A 163 -10.29 9.24 4.10
CA VAL A 163 -10.67 8.38 5.24
C VAL A 163 -12.07 8.76 5.69
N GLN A 164 -12.99 7.79 5.66
CA GLN A 164 -14.40 7.99 6.01
C GLN A 164 -14.94 6.93 6.97
#